data_AF-A0A352YYH1-F1
#
_entry.id   AF-A0A352YYH1-F1
#
_cell.length_a   1.000
_cell.length_b   1.000
_cell.length_c   1.000
_cell.angle_alpha   90.00
_cell.angle_beta   90.00
_cell.angle_gamma   90.00
#
_symmetry.space_group_name_H-M   'P 1'
#
loop_
_entity.id
_entity.type
_entity.pdbx_description
1 polymer ?
#
loop_
_entity_poly.entity_id
_entity_poly.type
_entity_poly.pdbx_seq_one_letter_code
_entity_poly.pdbx_strand_id
1 'polypeptide(L)'
;MANKMMQIIIPIILVFLSMVSEPVQADWKQIAPGMDILYVTAKSKSIEVNSRITVVRIDPARWELVFMGISQQGQESIRTAREWYETNKLT
;
A
#
# COMPACT_ATOMS: atom_id res chain seq x y z
N MET A 1 13.11 45.22 26.89
CA MET A 1 13.75 43.89 26.85
C MET A 1 12.86 42.81 26.21
N ALA A 2 11.55 42.77 26.49
CA ALA A 2 10.62 41.76 25.95
C ALA A 2 10.58 41.67 24.41
N ASN A 3 10.56 42.80 23.69
CA ASN A 3 10.54 42.82 22.22
C ASN A 3 11.80 42.22 21.58
N LYS A 4 12.97 42.35 22.23
CA LYS A 4 14.24 41.83 21.71
C LYS A 4 14.37 40.32 21.94
N MET A 5 13.81 39.80 23.04
CA MET A 5 13.66 38.35 23.24
C MET A 5 12.64 37.75 22.25
N MET A 6 11.52 38.43 22.00
CA MET A 6 10.49 37.95 21.07
C MET A 6 11.01 37.84 19.63
N GLN A 7 11.85 38.77 19.19
CA GLN A 7 12.48 38.73 17.85
C GLN A 7 13.48 37.58 17.65
N ILE A 8 14.05 37.04 18.72
CA ILE A 8 14.98 35.90 18.66
C ILE A 8 14.23 34.57 18.72
N ILE A 9 13.10 34.51 19.43
CA ILE A 9 12.31 33.29 19.60
C ILE A 9 11.55 32.92 18.31
N ILE A 10 11.05 33.90 17.55
CA ILE A 10 10.28 33.68 16.31
C ILE A 10 11.08 32.89 15.25
N PRO A 11 12.33 33.25 14.88
CA PRO A 11 13.07 32.50 13.88
C PRO A 11 13.43 31.09 14.37
N ILE A 12 13.66 30.90 15.68
CA ILE A 12 13.92 29.58 16.26
C ILE A 12 12.70 28.69 16.09
N ILE A 13 11.50 29.18 16.42
CA ILE A 13 10.25 28.43 16.22
C ILE A 13 10.03 28.09 14.75
N LEU A 14 10.32 29.02 13.82
CA LEU A 14 10.17 28.79 12.39
C LEU A 14 11.09 27.67 11.87
N VAL A 15 12.34 27.63 12.35
CA VAL A 15 13.31 26.58 12.01
C VAL A 15 12.85 25.23 12.56
N PHE A 16 12.38 25.18 13.81
CA PHE A 16 11.84 23.93 14.37
C PHE A 16 10.59 23.44 13.65
N LEU A 17 9.72 24.34 13.17
CA LEU A 17 8.51 23.97 12.42
C LEU A 17 8.85 23.35 11.04
N SER A 18 9.98 23.75 10.44
CA SER A 18 10.41 23.24 9.14
C SER A 18 11.00 21.81 9.18
N MET A 19 11.32 21.28 10.37
CA MET A 19 11.89 19.93 10.51
C MET A 19 10.84 18.83 10.70
N VAL A 20 9.54 19.15 10.76
CA VAL A 20 8.45 18.20 11.02
C VAL A 20 7.74 17.78 9.73
N SER A 21 8.51 17.44 8.70
CA SER A 21 7.93 16.79 7.53
C SER A 21 8.93 15.79 6.96
N GLU A 22 9.12 14.68 7.67
CA GLU A 22 9.64 13.49 6.99
C GLU A 22 8.64 13.11 5.89
N PRO A 23 9.05 13.07 4.61
CA PRO A 23 8.19 12.48 3.59
C PRO A 23 7.92 11.05 4.04
N VAL A 24 6.64 10.65 4.09
CA VAL A 24 6.26 9.25 4.32
C VAL A 24 6.88 8.44 3.18
N GLN A 25 8.07 7.91 3.41
CA GLN A 25 8.75 7.08 2.44
C GLN A 25 7.92 5.80 2.31
N ALA A 26 7.40 5.56 1.11
CA ALA A 26 6.61 4.38 0.84
C ALA A 26 7.49 3.15 1.07
N ASP A 27 7.14 2.37 2.09
CA ASP A 27 7.86 1.16 2.50
C ASP A 27 7.51 -0.01 1.56
N TRP A 28 8.03 0.07 0.34
CA TRP A 28 7.89 -0.97 -0.67
C TRP A 28 8.75 -2.18 -0.26
N LYS A 29 8.09 -3.32 -0.08
CA LYS A 29 8.77 -4.60 0.13
C LYS A 29 8.76 -5.42 -1.15
N GLN A 30 9.93 -5.86 -1.58
CA GLN A 30 10.03 -6.77 -2.70
C GLN A 30 9.49 -8.15 -2.32
N ILE A 31 8.59 -8.70 -3.14
CA ILE A 31 8.03 -10.05 -2.95
C ILE A 31 8.49 -11.03 -4.03
N ALA A 32 8.89 -10.53 -5.21
CA ALA A 32 9.55 -11.31 -6.25
C ALA A 32 10.37 -10.37 -7.18
N PRO A 33 11.24 -10.89 -8.06
CA PRO A 33 11.91 -10.06 -9.07
C PRO A 33 10.90 -9.35 -9.97
N GLY A 34 10.88 -8.01 -9.96
CA GLY A 34 9.89 -7.21 -10.69
C GLY A 34 8.51 -7.14 -10.03
N MET A 35 8.39 -7.49 -8.74
CA MET A 35 7.14 -7.40 -8.00
C MET A 35 7.35 -6.90 -6.57
N ASP A 36 6.62 -5.84 -6.20
CA ASP A 36 6.69 -5.22 -4.88
C ASP A 36 5.30 -5.08 -4.27
N ILE A 37 5.25 -5.01 -2.94
CA ILE A 37 4.04 -4.79 -2.15
C ILE A 37 4.21 -3.60 -1.21
N LEU A 38 3.13 -2.84 -1.02
CA LEU A 38 3.03 -1.74 -0.07
C LEU A 38 1.70 -1.83 0.68
N TYR A 39 1.73 -1.58 1.99
CA TYR A 39 0.53 -1.46 2.80
C TYR A 39 0.32 -0.01 3.19
N VAL A 40 -0.83 0.55 2.82
CA VAL A 40 -1.19 1.94 3.12
C VAL A 40 -2.40 1.94 4.04
N THR A 41 -2.31 2.62 5.17
CA THR A 41 -3.50 2.89 5.99
C THR A 41 -4.13 4.20 5.50
N ALA A 42 -5.40 4.16 5.11
CA ALA A 42 -6.11 5.35 4.67
C ALA A 42 -6.26 6.35 5.82
N LYS A 43 -6.06 7.64 5.53
CA LYS A 43 -6.15 8.73 6.52
C LYS A 43 -7.56 8.88 7.09
N SER A 44 -8.57 8.65 6.26
CA SER A 44 -9.97 8.64 6.68
C SER A 44 -10.39 7.21 7.00
N LYS A 45 -10.86 6.98 8.22
CA LYS A 45 -11.41 5.68 8.62
C LYS A 45 -12.77 5.49 7.95
N SER A 46 -12.97 4.34 7.31
CA SER A 46 -14.31 3.86 6.96
C SER A 46 -15.12 3.59 8.23
N ILE A 47 -16.43 3.83 8.18
CA ILE A 47 -17.38 3.49 9.25
C ILE A 47 -17.42 1.96 9.46
N GLU A 48 -17.03 1.17 8.46
CA GLU A 48 -17.26 -0.27 8.38
C GLU A 48 -15.97 -1.13 8.38
N VAL A 49 -15.01 -0.89 9.28
CA VAL A 49 -13.81 -1.76 9.50
C VAL A 49 -12.57 -1.44 8.62
N ASN A 50 -11.40 -1.76 9.18
CA ASN A 50 -10.01 -1.69 8.67
C ASN A 50 -9.80 -0.97 7.32
N SER A 51 -9.31 0.26 7.38
CA SER A 51 -8.95 1.07 6.21
C SER A 51 -7.53 0.80 5.72
N ARG A 52 -7.13 -0.48 5.64
CA ARG A 52 -5.82 -0.89 5.10
C ARG A 52 -5.96 -1.23 3.62
N ILE A 53 -5.19 -0.55 2.79
CA ILE A 53 -5.06 -0.75 1.36
C ILE A 53 -3.77 -1.52 1.12
N THR A 54 -3.85 -2.60 0.35
CA THR A 54 -2.67 -3.33 -0.14
C THR A 54 -2.46 -2.96 -1.60
N VAL A 55 -1.27 -2.47 -1.93
CA VAL A 55 -0.88 -2.11 -3.30
C VAL A 55 0.18 -3.09 -3.77
N VAL A 56 0.01 -3.66 -4.96
CA VAL A 56 1.01 -4.52 -5.60
C VAL A 56 1.47 -3.82 -6.88
N ARG A 57 2.78 -3.71 -7.05
CA ARG A 57 3.43 -3.18 -8.26
C ARG A 57 4.06 -4.34 -9.01
N ILE A 58 3.79 -4.44 -10.31
CA ILE A 58 4.22 -5.55 -11.17
C ILE A 58 4.91 -4.97 -12.41
N ASP A 59 6.10 -5.47 -12.73
CA ASP A 59 6.79 -5.20 -13.99
C ASP A 59 6.21 -6.06 -15.12
N PRO A 60 5.50 -5.47 -16.10
CA PRO A 60 4.85 -6.22 -17.17
C PRO A 60 5.83 -6.86 -18.16
N ALA A 61 7.11 -6.44 -18.17
CA ALA A 61 8.12 -7.10 -19.01
C ALA A 61 8.56 -8.46 -18.44
N ARG A 62 8.27 -8.72 -17.15
CA ARG A 62 8.65 -9.95 -16.44
C ARG A 62 7.46 -10.83 -16.08
N TRP A 63 6.26 -10.25 -16.00
CA TRP A 63 5.07 -10.91 -15.51
C TRP A 63 3.89 -10.69 -16.47
N GLU A 64 3.16 -11.77 -16.72
CA GLU A 64 1.93 -11.75 -17.51
C GLU A 64 0.71 -11.93 -16.59
N LEU A 65 -0.29 -11.05 -16.75
CA LEU A 65 -1.55 -11.18 -16.04
C LEU A 65 -2.48 -12.12 -16.81
N VAL A 66 -2.56 -13.37 -16.37
CA VAL A 66 -3.47 -14.35 -16.95
C VAL A 66 -4.80 -14.30 -16.21
N PHE A 67 -5.88 -14.01 -16.95
CA PHE A 67 -7.23 -14.10 -16.41
C PHE A 67 -7.63 -15.57 -16.29
N MET A 68 -7.70 -16.06 -15.05
CA MET A 68 -8.24 -17.39 -14.77
C MET A 68 -9.73 -17.29 -14.47
N GLY A 69 -10.56 -17.34 -15.51
CA GLY A 69 -12.01 -17.40 -15.40
C GLY A 69 -12.55 -18.81 -15.51
N ILE A 70 -13.42 -19.23 -14.57
CA ILE A 70 -14.08 -20.55 -14.57
C ILE A 70 -14.81 -20.82 -15.90
N SER A 71 -15.42 -19.80 -16.52
CA SER A 71 -16.17 -19.95 -17.76
C SER A 71 -15.30 -20.17 -19.01
N GLN A 72 -14.02 -19.80 -18.98
CA GLN A 72 -13.14 -19.89 -20.15
C GLN A 72 -12.54 -21.28 -20.33
N GLN A 73 -12.58 -22.13 -19.30
CA GLN A 73 -11.99 -23.47 -19.33
C GLN A 73 -13.03 -24.59 -19.60
N GLY A 74 -14.27 -24.25 -19.95
CA GLY A 74 -15.31 -25.25 -20.25
C GLY A 74 -15.69 -26.14 -19.07
N GLN A 75 -15.32 -25.75 -17.84
CA GLN A 75 -15.67 -26.50 -16.63
C GLN A 75 -17.09 -26.15 -16.19
N GLU A 76 -17.98 -27.11 -16.35
CA GLU A 76 -19.43 -27.01 -16.09
C GLU A 76 -19.79 -26.82 -14.60
N SER A 77 -18.83 -26.88 -13.67
CA SER A 77 -19.10 -26.70 -12.24
C SER A 77 -18.58 -25.37 -11.71
N ILE A 78 -19.51 -24.55 -11.22
CA ILE A 78 -19.22 -23.39 -10.39
C ILE A 78 -18.54 -23.90 -9.12
N ARG A 79 -17.22 -23.88 -9.08
CA ARG A 79 -16.44 -24.18 -7.88
C ARG A 79 -16.34 -22.90 -7.05
N THR A 80 -16.55 -23.02 -5.75
CA THR A 80 -16.27 -21.93 -4.82
C THR A 80 -14.77 -21.64 -4.79
N ALA A 81 -14.39 -20.41 -4.40
CA ALA A 81 -12.98 -20.01 -4.30
C ALA A 81 -12.15 -20.98 -3.43
N ARG A 82 -12.77 -21.58 -2.41
CA ARG A 82 -12.15 -22.57 -1.53
C ARG A 82 -11.81 -23.87 -2.27
N GLU A 83 -12.75 -24.43 -3.02
CA GLU A 83 -12.55 -25.67 -3.78
C GLU A 83 -11.53 -25.48 -4.91
N TRP A 84 -11.48 -24.28 -5.49
CA TRP A 84 -10.48 -23.93 -6.50
C TRP A 84 -9.06 -23.88 -5.92
N TYR A 85 -8.90 -23.28 -4.74
CA TYR A 85 -7.63 -23.24 -4.00
C TYR A 85 -7.11 -24.65 -3.67
N GLU A 86 -7.99 -25.53 -3.16
CA GLU A 86 -7.64 -26.91 -2.82
C GLU A 86 -7.25 -27.73 -4.06
N THR A 87 -7.91 -27.50 -5.20
CA THR A 87 -7.62 -28.22 -6.46
C THR A 87 -6.26 -27.82 -7.06
N ASN A 88 -5.95 -26.53 -7.07
CA ASN A 88 -4.79 -26.01 -7.81
C ASN A 88 -3.49 -26.02 -7.00
N LYS A 89 -3.50 -26.56 -5.77
CA LYS A 89 -2.31 -26.72 -4.91
C LYS A 89 -1.41 -25.48 -4.89
N LEU A 90 -2.03 -24.30 -4.81
CA LEU A 90 -1.30 -23.04 -4.69
C LEU A 90 -0.77 -22.94 -3.27
N THR A 91 0.44 -23.48 -3.05
CA THR A 91 1.28 -23.30 -1.85
C THR A 91 2.13 -22.05 -1.95
#